data_AF-A0A413RCA4-F1
#
_entry.id   AF-A0A413RCA4-F1
#
_cell.length_a   1.000
_cell.length_b   1.000
_cell.length_c   1.000
_cell.angle_alpha   90.00
_cell.angle_beta   90.00
_cell.angle_gamma   90.00
#
_symmetry.space_group_name_H-M   'P 1'
#
loop_
_entity.id
_entity.type
_entity.pdbx_description
1 polymer ?
#
loop_
_entity_poly.entity_id
_entity_poly.type
_entity_poly.pdbx_seq_one_letter_code
_entity_poly.pdbx_strand_id
1 'polypeptide(L)'
;MTITEIDVKFMREALAEARAAAAVGEVPIGAVVVRDGEIVARAHNRRELDQDPSAHAEFAALCAAAQALGRWRLSDCTVYVTLEPCCMCAGLMVNARVGRCVYGASDAKAGALGSLYDLNADSRLNHRFNVATGVLADECREVLSGYFSGLRGTDGTGCGCGADLEAHAAHAEALACAEDIAVEAVDFGAACRRPRRVLLAIDSFKGSVSSAQAEAAVAEGVRRVWPDAEVCTLPLADGGEGTLDAVAACGGELVTCEVAGPLGERVPARMLVDVERESAVIEMAEAAGIGYSPCTESSALAASTYGVGELMLHAVRAGAKTIYIGLGGSATNDGGAGMLQTLGARVVDDRGCDVAPGLAGLEQVASVDLAPALQALDGARIVVLSDVENPLVGRRGALAVFGGQKGLPAYDAEALNRCDSWMVGYGRLLDAAIAGARAQGLLRTSEGARTFGSVLGVPGAGAAGGLGAALLALGAELRSGVETVLDLIGFDERVRDVDLVITGEGNMDEQSAAGKAPVGVARRAKRYGKPVVAVVGGRADSLDAVYGQGVDLVLPICRKPMPLDQALGVQEATTNLICAGESAARSYDLGRI
;
A
#
# COMPACT_ATOMS: atom_id res chain seq x y z
N MET A 1 11.14 43.56 25.31
CA MET A 1 12.17 42.97 24.45
C MET A 1 11.48 42.19 23.34
N THR A 2 11.98 42.27 22.12
CA THR A 2 11.53 41.38 21.03
C THR A 2 11.99 39.93 21.30
N ILE A 3 11.35 38.93 20.70
CA ILE A 3 11.79 37.51 20.83
C ILE A 3 13.27 37.36 20.48
N THR A 4 13.74 38.07 19.44
CA THR A 4 15.15 38.05 19.02
C THR A 4 16.09 38.66 20.06
N GLU A 5 15.71 39.74 20.75
CA GLU A 5 16.51 40.33 21.83
C GLU A 5 16.62 39.40 23.05
N ILE A 6 15.52 38.69 23.38
CA ILE A 6 15.50 37.70 24.46
C ILE A 6 16.43 36.53 24.10
N ASP A 7 16.36 36.06 22.86
CA ASP A 7 17.19 34.95 22.42
C ASP A 7 18.68 35.30 22.43
N VAL A 8 19.05 36.51 21.98
CA VAL A 8 20.42 37.01 22.05
C VAL A 8 20.90 37.12 23.50
N LYS A 9 20.04 37.60 24.42
CA LYS A 9 20.38 37.68 25.85
C LYS A 9 20.76 36.30 26.41
N PHE A 10 19.92 35.30 26.21
CA PHE A 10 20.17 33.97 26.78
C PHE A 10 21.23 33.17 26.02
N MET A 11 21.43 33.43 24.73
CA MET A 11 22.56 32.85 24.00
C MET A 11 23.91 33.37 24.53
N ARG A 12 23.98 34.63 24.95
CA ARG A 12 25.20 35.15 25.62
C ARG A 12 25.49 34.45 26.94
N GLU A 13 24.45 34.07 27.67
CA GLU A 13 24.59 33.28 28.91
C GLU A 13 25.09 31.86 28.61
N ALA A 14 24.59 31.23 27.53
CA ALA A 14 25.12 29.97 27.04
C ALA A 14 26.58 30.09 26.55
N LEU A 15 26.96 31.19 25.89
CA LEU A 15 28.34 31.49 25.51
C LEU A 15 29.27 31.67 26.72
N ALA A 16 28.77 32.22 27.83
CA ALA A 16 29.54 32.31 29.07
C ALA A 16 29.86 30.90 29.62
N GLU A 17 28.89 29.99 29.60
CA GLU A 17 29.09 28.58 29.95
C GLU A 17 30.06 27.88 28.99
N ALA A 18 29.95 28.13 27.68
CA ALA A 18 30.88 27.57 26.69
C ALA A 18 32.33 28.02 26.96
N ARG A 19 32.54 29.28 27.33
CA ARG A 19 33.87 29.79 27.73
C ARG A 19 34.35 29.16 29.04
N ALA A 20 33.45 28.86 29.98
CA ALA A 20 33.78 28.15 31.20
C ALA A 20 34.25 26.72 30.93
N ALA A 21 33.61 25.99 30.00
CA ALA A 21 34.10 24.70 29.52
C ALA A 21 35.52 24.80 28.93
N ALA A 22 35.76 25.72 28.00
CA ALA A 22 37.10 25.90 27.42
C ALA A 22 38.18 26.16 28.50
N ALA A 23 37.85 26.92 29.54
CA ALA A 23 38.78 27.25 30.61
C ALA A 23 39.23 26.04 31.44
N VAL A 24 38.47 24.93 31.41
CA VAL A 24 38.79 23.67 32.10
C VAL A 24 39.18 22.55 31.12
N GLY A 25 39.50 22.91 29.87
CA GLY A 25 39.95 21.94 28.86
C GLY A 25 38.81 21.17 28.18
N GLU A 26 37.55 21.52 28.40
CA GLU A 26 36.40 20.88 27.77
C GLU A 26 36.03 21.52 26.42
N VAL A 27 35.40 20.75 25.53
CA VAL A 27 34.87 21.29 24.28
C VAL A 27 33.88 22.42 24.60
N PRO A 28 34.05 23.64 24.06
CA PRO A 28 33.33 24.83 24.53
C PRO A 28 31.89 24.89 24.01
N ILE A 29 31.03 24.07 24.61
CA ILE A 29 29.59 24.07 24.42
C ILE A 29 28.95 24.41 25.75
N GLY A 30 28.04 25.37 25.72
CA GLY A 30 27.30 25.84 26.88
C GLY A 30 25.80 25.84 26.58
N ALA A 31 25.00 25.60 27.62
CA ALA A 31 23.55 25.58 27.52
C ALA A 31 22.89 26.19 28.76
N VAL A 32 21.76 26.86 28.54
CA VAL A 32 20.90 27.37 29.61
C VAL A 32 19.44 26.99 29.37
N VAL A 33 18.72 26.65 30.43
CA VAL A 33 17.28 26.36 30.39
C VAL A 33 16.54 27.53 31.02
N VAL A 34 15.59 28.08 30.29
CA VAL A 34 14.83 29.28 30.66
C VAL A 34 13.35 28.95 30.77
N ARG A 35 12.70 29.47 31.82
CA ARG A 35 11.25 29.43 32.03
C ARG A 35 10.77 30.81 32.41
N ASP A 36 9.73 31.31 31.76
CA ASP A 36 9.13 32.63 32.03
C ASP A 36 10.14 33.80 32.05
N GLY A 37 11.20 33.70 31.22
CA GLY A 37 12.25 34.72 31.14
C GLY A 37 13.31 34.65 32.24
N GLU A 38 13.31 33.59 33.06
CA GLU A 38 14.30 33.34 34.10
C GLU A 38 15.09 32.06 33.81
N ILE A 39 16.39 32.07 34.12
CA ILE A 39 17.25 30.90 33.95
C ILE A 39 17.03 29.96 35.13
N VAL A 40 16.56 28.75 34.82
CA VAL A 40 16.32 27.67 35.77
C VAL A 40 17.60 26.85 35.98
N ALA A 41 18.37 26.65 34.92
CA ALA A 41 19.61 25.88 34.96
C ALA A 41 20.61 26.36 33.92
N ARG A 42 21.90 26.12 34.21
CA ARG A 42 23.05 26.41 33.36
C ARG A 42 23.97 25.21 33.40
N ALA A 43 24.57 24.86 32.28
CA ALA A 43 25.64 23.87 32.24
C ALA A 43 26.52 24.07 31.01
N HIS A 44 27.66 23.40 31.04
CA HIS A 44 28.62 23.28 29.94
C HIS A 44 29.08 21.84 29.83
N ASN A 45 29.76 21.49 28.75
CA ASN A 45 30.33 20.15 28.57
C ASN A 45 31.33 19.81 29.68
N ARG A 46 31.27 18.57 30.17
CA ARG A 46 32.13 18.01 31.22
C ARG A 46 32.53 16.55 30.95
N ARG A 47 32.64 16.16 29.68
CA ARG A 47 32.83 14.75 29.29
C ARG A 47 34.16 14.20 29.79
N GLU A 48 35.21 15.00 29.66
CA GLU A 48 36.57 14.62 30.06
C GLU A 48 36.73 14.69 31.58
N LEU A 49 36.19 15.74 32.20
CA LEU A 49 36.27 15.96 33.64
C LEU A 49 35.52 14.89 34.43
N ASP A 50 34.30 14.56 34.00
CA ASP A 50 33.44 13.62 34.72
C ASP A 50 33.61 12.16 34.24
N GLN A 51 34.38 11.94 33.15
CA GLN A 51 34.50 10.64 32.47
C GLN A 51 33.12 10.04 32.11
N ASP A 52 32.18 10.92 31.76
CA ASP A 52 30.79 10.58 31.46
C ASP A 52 30.49 10.93 29.99
N PRO A 53 30.25 9.92 29.12
CA PRO A 53 29.96 10.17 27.71
C PRO A 53 28.66 10.97 27.48
N SER A 54 27.79 11.08 28.49
CA SER A 54 26.54 11.84 28.45
C SER A 54 26.64 13.27 28.97
N ALA A 55 27.78 13.70 29.54
CA ALA A 55 27.98 15.00 30.17
C ALA A 55 28.11 16.17 29.16
N HIS A 56 27.13 16.28 28.28
CA HIS A 56 26.93 17.38 27.35
C HIS A 56 26.19 18.52 28.06
N ALA A 57 26.45 19.76 27.63
CA ALA A 57 25.86 20.97 28.20
C ALA A 57 24.33 20.90 28.25
N GLU A 58 23.67 20.50 27.18
CA GLU A 58 22.20 20.44 27.12
C GLU A 58 21.65 19.34 28.03
N PHE A 59 22.33 18.19 28.07
CA PHE A 59 21.93 17.06 28.90
C PHE A 59 21.96 17.46 30.38
N ALA A 60 23.10 18.00 30.83
CA ALA A 60 23.29 18.48 32.19
C ALA A 60 22.31 19.62 32.56
N ALA A 61 22.12 20.60 31.67
CA ALA A 61 21.22 21.72 31.92
C ALA A 61 19.76 21.27 32.04
N LEU A 62 19.31 20.32 31.21
CA LEU A 62 17.96 19.75 31.29
C LEU A 62 17.74 18.92 32.56
N CYS A 63 18.70 18.07 32.93
CA CYS A 63 18.63 17.32 34.18
C CYS A 63 18.58 18.25 35.39
N ALA A 64 19.43 19.29 35.43
CA ALA A 64 19.42 20.30 36.48
C ALA A 64 18.10 21.08 36.52
N ALA A 65 17.54 21.45 35.36
CA ALA A 65 16.26 22.13 35.30
C ALA A 65 15.10 21.26 35.81
N ALA A 66 15.09 19.98 35.44
CA ALA A 66 14.08 19.03 35.91
C ALA A 66 14.13 18.84 37.43
N GLN A 67 15.34 18.75 38.00
CA GLN A 67 15.55 18.69 39.44
C GLN A 67 15.09 19.99 40.13
N ALA A 68 15.51 21.15 39.61
CA ALA A 68 15.16 22.46 40.17
C ALA A 68 13.65 22.72 40.17
N LEU A 69 12.94 22.25 39.14
CA LEU A 69 11.48 22.39 39.02
C LEU A 69 10.69 21.24 39.67
N GLY A 70 11.36 20.19 40.17
CA GLY A 70 10.72 19.01 40.76
C GLY A 70 9.86 18.21 39.77
N ARG A 71 10.11 18.32 38.46
CA ARG A 71 9.35 17.62 37.40
C ARG A 71 10.21 17.38 36.18
N TRP A 72 9.97 16.27 35.50
CA TRP A 72 10.70 15.92 34.27
C TRP A 72 10.13 16.57 32.99
N ARG A 73 8.87 17.03 33.03
CA ARG A 73 8.23 17.72 31.89
C ARG A 73 8.60 19.21 31.92
N LEU A 74 9.26 19.67 30.85
CA LEU A 74 9.81 21.01 30.66
C LEU A 74 9.14 21.73 29.49
N SER A 75 7.83 21.52 29.28
CA SER A 75 7.06 22.01 28.13
C SER A 75 6.89 23.51 28.03
N ASP A 76 7.09 24.22 29.12
CA ASP A 76 7.11 25.67 29.20
C ASP A 76 8.54 26.24 29.22
N CYS A 77 9.55 25.40 28.99
CA CYS A 77 10.95 25.81 29.00
C CYS A 77 11.52 25.98 27.59
N THR A 78 12.43 26.95 27.45
CA THR A 78 13.28 27.15 26.27
C THR A 78 14.72 26.78 26.61
N VAL A 79 15.35 25.94 25.80
CA VAL A 79 16.78 25.61 25.91
C VAL A 79 17.55 26.50 24.94
N TYR A 80 18.59 27.17 25.42
CA TYR A 80 19.55 27.91 24.60
C TYR A 80 20.89 27.19 24.62
N VAL A 81 21.49 26.95 23.47
CA VAL A 81 22.76 26.20 23.36
C VAL A 81 23.66 26.78 22.27
N THR A 82 24.98 26.79 22.51
CA THR A 82 25.91 27.43 21.57
C THR A 82 26.11 26.65 20.27
N LEU A 83 26.00 25.32 20.30
CA LEU A 83 26.11 24.41 19.15
C LEU A 83 24.80 23.62 18.99
N GLU A 84 24.47 23.25 17.75
CA GLU A 84 23.30 22.40 17.46
C GLU A 84 23.35 21.08 18.25
N PRO A 85 22.27 20.73 18.98
CA PRO A 85 22.19 19.50 19.76
C PRO A 85 22.38 18.22 18.94
N CYS A 86 23.14 17.27 19.50
CA CYS A 86 23.29 15.93 18.93
C CYS A 86 22.05 15.04 19.18
N CYS A 87 22.01 13.85 18.59
CA CYS A 87 20.91 12.89 18.76
C CYS A 87 20.56 12.60 20.22
N MET A 88 21.55 12.51 21.11
CA MET A 88 21.34 12.27 22.54
C MET A 88 20.63 13.46 23.20
N CYS A 89 21.16 14.67 23.01
CA CYS A 89 20.61 15.88 23.63
C CYS A 89 19.22 16.22 23.07
N ALA A 90 19.04 16.14 21.75
CA ALA A 90 17.73 16.30 21.11
C ALA A 90 16.72 15.23 21.56
N GLY A 91 17.16 13.96 21.68
CA GLY A 91 16.34 12.88 22.22
C GLY A 91 15.93 13.12 23.68
N LEU A 92 16.82 13.68 24.51
CA LEU A 92 16.46 14.11 25.85
C LEU A 92 15.43 15.24 25.83
N MET A 93 15.54 16.22 24.92
CA MET A 93 14.53 17.29 24.77
C MET A 93 13.14 16.74 24.41
N VAL A 94 13.07 15.74 23.51
CA VAL A 94 11.84 15.01 23.19
C VAL A 94 11.27 14.36 24.45
N ASN A 95 12.10 13.61 25.18
CA ASN A 95 11.68 12.91 26.40
C ASN A 95 11.28 13.86 27.53
N ALA A 96 11.98 14.98 27.70
CA ALA A 96 11.67 16.03 28.68
C ALA A 96 10.51 16.93 28.24
N ARG A 97 9.96 16.73 27.04
CA ARG A 97 8.85 17.54 26.49
C ARG A 97 9.18 19.02 26.38
N VAL A 98 10.43 19.37 26.08
CA VAL A 98 10.86 20.78 25.96
C VAL A 98 9.94 21.56 25.03
N GLY A 99 9.61 22.81 25.37
CA GLY A 99 8.75 23.64 24.52
C GLY A 99 9.48 24.18 23.28
N ARG A 100 10.73 24.62 23.47
CA ARG A 100 11.53 25.24 22.43
C ARG A 100 13.04 25.04 22.63
N CYS A 101 13.79 24.91 21.55
CA CYS A 101 15.25 24.96 21.54
C CYS A 101 15.71 26.13 20.65
N VAL A 102 16.77 26.82 21.07
CA VAL A 102 17.44 27.88 20.33
C VAL A 102 18.93 27.57 20.29
N TYR A 103 19.52 27.45 19.11
CA TYR A 103 20.95 27.20 18.99
C TYR A 103 21.69 28.23 18.14
N GLY A 104 22.99 28.37 18.41
CA GLY A 104 23.87 29.28 17.71
C GLY A 104 24.41 28.71 16.40
N ALA A 105 25.51 27.96 16.47
CA ALA A 105 26.14 27.36 15.30
C ALA A 105 25.52 25.98 14.96
N SER A 106 25.36 25.68 13.67
CA SER A 106 24.99 24.33 13.21
C SER A 106 26.13 23.33 13.35
N ASP A 107 25.80 22.04 13.50
CA ASP A 107 26.76 20.94 13.57
C ASP A 107 26.54 19.96 12.42
N ALA A 108 27.38 20.06 11.38
CA ALA A 108 27.30 19.20 10.20
C ALA A 108 27.67 17.73 10.47
N LYS A 109 28.25 17.40 11.63
CA LYS A 109 28.72 16.04 11.96
C LYS A 109 27.83 15.31 12.95
N ALA A 110 27.15 16.03 13.84
CA ALA A 110 26.32 15.41 14.87
C ALA A 110 24.96 16.09 15.06
N GLY A 111 24.70 17.24 14.43
CA GLY A 111 23.50 18.04 14.64
C GLY A 111 22.23 17.30 14.25
N ALA A 112 21.27 17.26 15.18
CA ALA A 112 20.05 16.47 15.05
C ALA A 112 18.76 17.30 15.06
N LEU A 113 18.87 18.62 14.84
CA LEU A 113 17.77 19.58 14.77
C LEU A 113 17.75 20.36 13.43
N GLY A 114 18.27 19.74 12.37
CA GLY A 114 18.28 20.30 11.01
C GLY A 114 19.50 19.93 10.17
N SER A 115 20.64 19.53 10.76
CA SER A 115 21.84 19.19 9.99
C SER A 115 21.84 17.76 9.45
N LEU A 116 21.71 16.75 10.32
CA LEU A 116 21.66 15.33 9.94
C LEU A 116 20.31 14.68 10.21
N TYR A 117 19.54 15.23 11.14
CA TYR A 117 18.23 14.72 11.55
C TYR A 117 17.32 15.89 11.94
N ASP A 118 16.01 15.63 11.93
CA ASP A 118 14.97 16.56 12.40
C ASP A 118 14.19 15.97 13.59
N LEU A 119 14.90 15.62 14.68
CA LEU A 119 14.28 14.94 15.83
C LEU A 119 13.18 15.77 16.51
N ASN A 120 13.22 17.10 16.40
CA ASN A 120 12.18 17.99 16.92
C ASN A 120 10.86 17.92 16.14
N ALA A 121 10.90 17.49 14.87
CA ALA A 121 9.75 17.49 13.97
C ALA A 121 9.29 16.08 13.57
N ASP A 122 10.06 15.03 13.88
CA ASP A 122 9.75 13.65 13.54
C ASP A 122 8.38 13.21 14.07
N SER A 123 7.48 12.89 13.14
CA SER A 123 6.10 12.52 13.43
C SER A 123 5.94 11.19 14.17
N ARG A 124 6.97 10.34 14.15
CA ARG A 124 6.99 9.03 14.81
C ARG A 124 7.35 9.15 16.29
N LEU A 125 7.94 10.27 16.70
CA LEU A 125 8.31 10.53 18.08
C LEU A 125 7.13 11.13 18.85
N ASN A 126 7.14 10.89 20.16
CA ASN A 126 6.00 11.20 21.03
C ASN A 126 5.83 12.71 21.32
N HIS A 127 6.82 13.56 21.01
CA HIS A 127 6.84 15.00 21.28
C HIS A 127 7.42 15.75 20.09
N ARG A 128 6.94 16.99 19.86
CA ARG A 128 7.54 17.93 18.92
C ARG A 128 7.75 19.27 19.59
N PHE A 129 8.81 19.98 19.21
CA PHE A 129 9.15 21.26 19.80
C PHE A 129 9.71 22.23 18.77
N ASN A 130 9.61 23.52 19.09
CA ASN A 130 10.03 24.57 18.18
C ASN A 130 11.55 24.74 18.22
N VAL A 131 12.15 24.98 17.06
CA VAL A 131 13.59 25.24 16.93
C VAL A 131 13.80 26.61 16.29
N ALA A 132 14.69 27.41 16.88
CA ALA A 132 15.23 28.62 16.27
C ALA A 132 16.76 28.49 16.16
N THR A 133 17.32 28.93 15.05
CA THR A 133 18.71 28.64 14.68
C THR A 133 19.46 29.94 14.41
N GLY A 134 20.78 29.90 14.46
CA GLY A 134 21.63 30.99 13.99
C GLY A 134 21.82 32.16 14.96
N VAL A 135 21.35 32.05 16.21
CA VAL A 135 21.46 33.16 17.18
C VAL A 135 22.91 33.28 17.63
N LEU A 136 23.56 34.40 17.29
CA LEU A 136 25.00 34.61 17.53
C LEU A 136 25.89 33.50 16.93
N ALA A 137 25.49 32.94 15.78
CA ALA A 137 26.17 31.79 15.17
C ALA A 137 27.67 31.99 14.95
N ASP A 138 28.08 33.19 14.52
CA ASP A 138 29.49 33.48 14.25
C ASP A 138 30.30 33.50 15.55
N GLU A 139 29.80 34.12 16.63
CA GLU A 139 30.46 34.09 17.94
C GLU A 139 30.55 32.66 18.49
N CYS A 140 29.48 31.87 18.38
CA CYS A 140 29.49 30.47 18.79
C CYS A 140 30.51 29.63 18.01
N ARG A 141 30.61 29.84 16.69
CA ARG A 141 31.59 29.17 15.83
C ARG A 141 33.01 29.62 16.14
N GLU A 142 33.23 30.90 16.39
CA GLU A 142 34.53 31.47 16.75
C GLU A 142 35.06 30.84 18.04
N VAL A 143 34.24 30.72 19.09
CA VAL A 143 34.66 30.07 20.36
C VAL A 143 35.10 28.62 20.13
N LEU A 144 34.32 27.84 19.37
CA LEU A 144 34.63 26.44 19.06
C LEU A 144 35.89 26.31 18.19
N SER A 145 36.00 27.11 17.13
CA SER A 145 37.13 27.10 16.22
C SER A 145 38.43 27.58 16.88
N GLY A 146 38.34 28.58 17.75
CA GLY A 146 39.45 29.10 18.56
C GLY A 146 40.03 28.02 19.47
N TYR A 147 39.18 27.29 20.20
CA TYR A 147 39.62 26.17 21.04
C TYR A 147 40.39 25.09 20.24
N PHE A 148 39.84 24.63 19.10
CA PHE A 148 40.53 23.63 18.27
C PHE A 148 41.78 24.17 17.55
N SER A 149 41.83 25.47 17.22
CA SER A 149 43.03 26.10 16.69
C SER A 149 44.14 26.19 17.74
N GLY A 150 43.78 26.47 19.00
CA GLY A 150 44.70 26.46 20.14
C GLY A 150 45.30 25.08 20.37
N LEU A 151 44.49 24.02 20.27
CA LEU A 151 44.94 22.63 20.35
C LEU A 151 45.88 22.21 19.21
N ARG A 152 45.71 22.79 18.01
CA ARG A 152 46.59 22.53 16.85
C ARG A 152 47.84 23.41 16.81
N GLY A 153 47.84 24.55 17.52
CA GLY A 153 48.89 25.56 17.50
C GLY A 153 49.98 25.39 18.56
N THR A 154 49.87 24.39 19.45
CA THR A 154 50.87 24.06 20.46
C THR A 154 51.99 23.19 19.90
N ASP A 155 52.66 23.68 18.87
CA ASP A 155 54.06 23.39 18.54
C ASP A 155 54.81 24.74 18.57
N GLY A 156 55.30 25.14 19.75
CA GLY A 156 56.24 26.26 19.89
C GLY A 156 55.71 27.54 20.54
N THR A 157 55.90 27.60 21.87
CA THR A 157 56.11 28.81 22.72
C THR A 157 55.10 29.96 22.68
N GLY A 158 54.34 30.09 23.79
CA GLY A 158 53.95 31.40 24.32
C GLY A 158 52.47 31.60 24.70
N CYS A 159 51.98 30.96 25.77
CA CYS A 159 50.95 31.54 26.64
C CYS A 159 50.92 30.82 27.99
N GLY A 160 51.08 31.57 29.09
CA GLY A 160 51.22 31.04 30.45
C GLY A 160 49.90 30.63 31.09
N CYS A 161 49.39 29.44 30.74
CA CYS A 161 48.46 28.67 31.58
C CYS A 161 49.01 27.25 31.73
N GLY A 162 49.96 27.11 32.65
CA GLY A 162 50.54 25.82 33.02
C GLY A 162 49.66 25.12 34.06
N ALA A 163 48.84 24.18 33.60
CA ALA A 163 48.48 22.94 34.30
C ALA A 163 47.84 22.01 33.26
N ASP A 164 48.43 20.80 33.12
CA ASP A 164 47.99 19.66 32.30
C ASP A 164 48.16 19.71 30.77
N LEU A 165 49.22 20.35 30.26
CA LEU A 165 49.63 20.21 28.84
C LEU A 165 49.89 18.74 28.41
N GLU A 166 50.25 17.84 29.32
CA GLU A 166 50.43 16.40 29.02
C GLU A 166 49.09 15.68 28.76
N ALA A 167 48.00 16.05 29.45
CA ALA A 167 46.67 15.50 29.18
C ALA A 167 46.11 15.98 27.84
N HIS A 168 46.44 17.23 27.46
CA HIS A 168 46.02 17.84 26.20
C HIS A 168 46.75 17.26 24.97
N ALA A 169 48.04 16.94 25.09
CA ALA A 169 48.79 16.25 24.03
C ALA A 169 48.25 14.83 23.78
N ALA A 170 47.92 14.10 24.85
CA ALA A 170 47.33 12.76 24.75
C ALA A 170 45.93 12.77 24.09
N HIS A 171 45.13 13.83 24.26
CA HIS A 171 43.80 13.95 23.65
C HIS A 171 43.85 14.34 22.16
N ALA A 172 44.77 15.25 21.78
CA ALA A 172 45.01 15.58 20.38
C ALA A 172 45.63 14.40 19.61
N GLU A 173 46.52 13.63 20.24
CA GLU A 173 46.98 12.34 19.72
C GLU A 173 45.87 11.28 19.70
N ALA A 174 44.96 11.19 20.69
CA ALA A 174 43.83 10.25 20.63
C ALA A 174 42.80 10.58 19.53
N LEU A 175 42.63 11.86 19.19
CA LEU A 175 41.78 12.30 18.07
C LEU A 175 42.47 12.21 16.70
N ALA A 176 43.80 12.29 16.65
CA ALA A 176 44.59 12.18 15.41
C ALA A 176 45.05 10.74 15.12
N CYS A 177 45.26 9.92 16.16
CA CYS A 177 45.52 8.49 16.12
C CYS A 177 44.23 7.73 16.42
N ALA A 178 43.26 7.85 15.50
CA ALA A 178 42.24 6.81 15.31
C ALA A 178 42.80 5.64 14.48
N GLU A 179 44.13 5.45 14.48
CA GLU A 179 44.79 4.20 14.13
C GLU A 179 45.51 3.71 15.41
N ASP A 180 44.94 2.64 15.97
CA ASP A 180 45.50 1.72 16.96
C ASP A 180 45.90 2.25 18.35
N ILE A 181 44.90 2.61 19.17
CA ILE A 181 44.98 2.38 20.62
C ILE A 181 44.48 0.95 20.89
N ALA A 182 45.42 0.03 21.10
CA ALA A 182 45.16 -1.34 21.52
C ALA A 182 44.64 -1.40 22.97
N VAL A 183 43.40 -0.93 23.18
CA VAL A 183 42.50 -1.62 24.10
C VAL A 183 42.17 -2.94 23.40
N GLU A 184 42.05 -4.06 24.11
CA GLU A 184 41.36 -5.24 23.57
C GLU A 184 39.89 -4.85 23.31
N ALA A 185 39.66 -4.05 22.28
CA ALA A 185 38.35 -3.71 21.79
C ALA A 185 37.78 -5.03 21.30
N VAL A 186 36.76 -5.51 22.00
CA VAL A 186 35.92 -6.59 21.49
C VAL A 186 35.44 -6.11 20.12
N ASP A 187 35.95 -6.70 19.05
CA ASP A 187 35.48 -6.44 17.70
C ASP A 187 34.05 -6.99 17.63
N PHE A 188 33.08 -6.09 17.80
CA PHE A 188 31.66 -6.41 17.69
C PHE A 188 31.21 -6.66 16.23
N GLY A 189 32.16 -6.70 15.29
CA GLY A 189 31.94 -6.80 13.86
C GLY A 189 31.48 -5.47 13.26
N ALA A 190 31.27 -5.48 11.95
CA ALA A 190 30.66 -4.34 11.26
C ALA A 190 29.27 -4.05 11.84
N ALA A 191 28.88 -2.78 11.88
CA ALA A 191 27.54 -2.38 12.32
C ALA A 191 26.46 -3.08 11.48
N CYS A 192 25.77 -4.06 12.08
CA CYS A 192 24.69 -4.78 11.42
C CYS A 192 23.42 -3.91 11.39
N ARG A 193 22.92 -3.63 10.18
CA ARG A 193 21.55 -3.11 10.02
C ARG A 193 20.58 -4.29 10.09
N ARG A 194 19.39 -4.06 10.67
CA ARG A 194 18.32 -5.05 10.55
C ARG A 194 17.97 -5.23 9.06
N PRO A 195 17.70 -6.47 8.60
CA PRO A 195 17.20 -6.71 7.25
C PRO A 195 15.99 -5.84 6.92
N ARG A 196 15.95 -5.32 5.69
CA ARG A 196 14.77 -4.62 5.18
C ARG A 196 13.68 -5.64 4.85
N ARG A 197 12.47 -5.39 5.31
CA ARG A 197 11.30 -6.23 5.00
C ARG A 197 10.47 -5.59 3.90
N VAL A 198 10.25 -6.31 2.80
CA VAL A 198 9.51 -5.80 1.65
C VAL A 198 8.35 -6.74 1.34
N LEU A 199 7.14 -6.18 1.24
CA LEU A 199 5.96 -6.91 0.75
C LEU A 199 5.73 -6.56 -0.71
N LEU A 200 5.72 -7.57 -1.57
CA LEU A 200 5.30 -7.44 -2.96
C LEU A 200 3.86 -7.94 -3.08
N ALA A 201 2.97 -7.11 -3.63
CA ALA A 201 1.60 -7.45 -3.93
C ALA A 201 1.24 -6.84 -5.30
N ILE A 202 1.67 -7.51 -6.37
CA ILE A 202 1.67 -6.96 -7.73
C ILE A 202 0.62 -7.70 -8.57
N ASP A 203 -0.23 -6.96 -9.29
CA ASP A 203 -1.17 -7.52 -10.26
C ASP A 203 -0.46 -7.85 -11.58
N SER A 204 -1.09 -8.71 -12.37
CA SER A 204 -0.60 -9.11 -13.67
C SER A 204 -0.42 -7.91 -14.61
N PHE A 205 0.59 -8.01 -15.47
CA PHE A 205 0.80 -7.08 -16.56
C PHE A 205 0.11 -7.68 -17.78
N LYS A 206 -1.17 -7.34 -17.97
CA LYS A 206 -2.06 -7.92 -18.99
C LYS A 206 -1.38 -8.03 -20.35
N GLY A 207 -1.38 -9.23 -20.92
CA GLY A 207 -0.73 -9.53 -22.21
C GLY A 207 0.80 -9.65 -22.16
N SER A 208 1.40 -9.68 -20.96
CA SER A 208 2.85 -9.76 -20.76
C SER A 208 3.25 -10.78 -19.70
N VAL A 209 3.33 -10.39 -18.42
CA VAL A 209 3.81 -11.25 -17.33
C VAL A 209 2.75 -11.44 -16.25
N SER A 210 2.73 -12.62 -15.62
CA SER A 210 1.84 -12.90 -14.49
C SER A 210 2.27 -12.16 -13.22
N SER A 211 1.38 -12.07 -12.23
CA SER A 211 1.65 -11.50 -10.91
C SER A 211 2.91 -12.12 -10.27
N ALA A 212 3.00 -13.46 -10.26
CA ALA A 212 4.15 -14.17 -9.70
C ALA A 212 5.47 -13.89 -10.45
N GLN A 213 5.43 -13.77 -11.78
CA GLN A 213 6.61 -13.41 -12.57
C GLN A 213 7.07 -11.98 -12.28
N ALA A 214 6.12 -11.04 -12.14
CA ALA A 214 6.42 -9.66 -11.83
C ALA A 214 7.03 -9.51 -10.43
N GLU A 215 6.47 -10.20 -9.44
CA GLU A 215 7.00 -10.22 -8.07
C GLU A 215 8.41 -10.81 -8.00
N ALA A 216 8.67 -11.92 -8.71
CA ALA A 216 10.00 -12.51 -8.77
C ALA A 216 11.04 -11.53 -9.36
N ALA A 217 10.68 -10.85 -10.45
CA ALA A 217 11.54 -9.86 -11.11
C ALA A 217 11.83 -8.65 -10.20
N VAL A 218 10.80 -8.09 -9.57
CA VAL A 218 10.95 -6.96 -8.64
C VAL A 218 11.77 -7.36 -7.41
N ALA A 219 11.55 -8.56 -6.87
CA ALA A 219 12.31 -9.09 -5.75
C ALA A 219 13.81 -9.22 -6.07
N GLU A 220 14.17 -9.63 -7.29
CA GLU A 220 15.55 -9.65 -7.74
C GLU A 220 16.14 -8.23 -7.74
N GLY A 221 15.41 -7.25 -8.27
CA GLY A 221 15.80 -5.84 -8.28
C GLY A 221 16.06 -5.27 -6.89
N VAL A 222 15.14 -5.54 -5.96
CA VAL A 222 15.27 -5.13 -4.55
C VAL A 222 16.54 -5.72 -3.92
N ARG A 223 16.82 -7.01 -4.15
CA ARG A 223 18.01 -7.69 -3.58
C ARG A 223 19.34 -7.19 -4.15
N ARG A 224 19.36 -6.55 -5.32
CA ARG A 224 20.57 -5.88 -5.84
C ARG A 224 20.98 -4.67 -5.01
N VAL A 225 20.02 -4.05 -4.31
CA VAL A 225 20.26 -2.89 -3.42
C VAL A 225 20.41 -3.34 -1.97
N TRP A 226 19.55 -4.26 -1.54
CA TRP A 226 19.54 -4.82 -0.18
C TRP A 226 19.74 -6.34 -0.25
N PRO A 227 21.00 -6.82 -0.27
CA PRO A 227 21.29 -8.25 -0.40
C PRO A 227 20.68 -9.11 0.71
N ASP A 228 20.46 -8.53 1.88
CA ASP A 228 19.87 -9.15 3.07
C ASP A 228 18.34 -8.96 3.16
N ALA A 229 17.68 -8.36 2.17
CA ALA A 229 16.24 -8.08 2.24
C ALA A 229 15.38 -9.34 2.39
N GLU A 230 14.48 -9.29 3.37
CA GLU A 230 13.40 -10.25 3.58
C GLU A 230 12.21 -9.84 2.69
N VAL A 231 12.10 -10.49 1.52
CA VAL A 231 11.02 -10.20 0.55
C VAL A 231 9.92 -11.25 0.67
N CYS A 232 8.69 -10.80 0.95
CA CYS A 232 7.47 -11.60 0.94
C CYS A 232 6.65 -11.25 -0.30
N THR A 233 6.13 -12.25 -1.00
CA THR A 233 5.35 -12.11 -2.23
C THR A 233 3.91 -12.54 -1.99
N LEU A 234 2.95 -11.79 -2.51
CA LEU A 234 1.52 -12.04 -2.43
C LEU A 234 0.90 -11.75 -3.79
N PRO A 235 0.88 -12.74 -4.71
CA PRO A 235 0.29 -12.55 -6.01
C PRO A 235 -1.11 -11.96 -5.86
N LEU A 236 -1.39 -10.91 -6.63
CA LEU A 236 -2.61 -10.14 -6.51
C LEU A 236 -3.46 -10.25 -7.77
N ALA A 237 -4.77 -10.09 -7.59
CA ALA A 237 -5.76 -9.91 -8.63
C ALA A 237 -6.90 -9.01 -8.13
N ASP A 238 -7.71 -8.49 -9.04
CA ASP A 238 -8.86 -7.60 -8.77
C ASP A 238 -10.22 -8.33 -8.84
N GLY A 239 -10.24 -9.66 -8.70
CA GLY A 239 -11.45 -10.47 -8.93
C GLY A 239 -11.68 -10.85 -10.39
N GLY A 240 -10.75 -10.47 -11.29
CA GLY A 240 -10.65 -11.01 -12.64
C GLY A 240 -9.74 -12.23 -12.76
N GLU A 241 -9.10 -12.34 -13.92
CA GLU A 241 -8.11 -13.39 -14.22
C GLU A 241 -6.95 -13.39 -13.21
N GLY A 242 -6.59 -14.57 -12.71
CA GLY A 242 -5.46 -14.76 -11.78
C GLY A 242 -5.85 -14.70 -10.29
N THR A 243 -7.12 -14.47 -9.97
CA THR A 243 -7.67 -14.55 -8.62
C THR A 243 -7.52 -15.95 -8.02
N LEU A 244 -7.74 -17.01 -8.80
CA LEU A 244 -7.55 -18.40 -8.40
C LEU A 244 -6.10 -18.65 -7.98
N ASP A 245 -5.15 -18.24 -8.81
CA ASP A 245 -3.73 -18.45 -8.56
C ASP A 245 -3.25 -17.63 -7.34
N ALA A 246 -3.78 -16.40 -7.18
CA ALA A 246 -3.53 -15.54 -6.01
C ALA A 246 -4.00 -16.18 -4.69
N VAL A 247 -5.22 -16.71 -4.67
CA VAL A 247 -5.76 -17.37 -3.47
C VAL A 247 -5.06 -18.70 -3.21
N ALA A 248 -4.79 -19.49 -4.27
CA ALA A 248 -4.07 -20.77 -4.17
C ALA A 248 -2.68 -20.64 -3.53
N ALA A 249 -2.00 -19.52 -3.76
CA ALA A 249 -0.71 -19.24 -3.12
C ALA A 249 -0.80 -19.13 -1.58
N CYS A 250 -2.00 -18.93 -1.02
CA CYS A 250 -2.24 -18.81 0.41
C CYS A 250 -2.95 -20.03 1.03
N GLY A 251 -3.45 -20.97 0.22
CA GLY A 251 -4.16 -22.16 0.68
C GLY A 251 -5.27 -22.61 -0.27
N GLY A 252 -5.92 -23.73 0.06
CA GLY A 252 -6.92 -24.36 -0.80
C GLY A 252 -6.30 -25.24 -1.91
N GLU A 253 -7.16 -25.99 -2.58
CA GLU A 253 -6.79 -26.91 -3.66
C GLU A 253 -7.42 -26.45 -4.99
N LEU A 254 -6.60 -26.36 -6.04
CA LEU A 254 -7.09 -26.15 -7.40
C LEU A 254 -7.63 -27.45 -7.96
N VAL A 255 -8.90 -27.44 -8.35
CA VAL A 255 -9.61 -28.58 -8.94
C VAL A 255 -10.01 -28.22 -10.36
N THR A 256 -9.71 -29.12 -11.31
CA THR A 256 -10.14 -28.98 -12.70
C THR A 256 -11.39 -29.82 -12.94
N CYS A 257 -12.44 -29.19 -13.49
CA CYS A 257 -13.69 -29.84 -13.86
C CYS A 257 -13.92 -29.69 -15.37
N GLU A 258 -14.39 -30.75 -16.03
CA GLU A 258 -14.94 -30.62 -17.38
C GLU A 258 -16.29 -29.93 -17.27
N VAL A 259 -16.50 -28.80 -17.96
CA VAL A 259 -17.76 -28.03 -17.98
C VAL A 259 -18.10 -27.59 -19.40
N ALA A 260 -19.31 -27.09 -19.63
CA ALA A 260 -19.72 -26.52 -20.90
C ALA A 260 -19.07 -25.14 -21.10
N GLY A 261 -18.29 -25.02 -22.16
CA GLY A 261 -17.79 -23.76 -22.69
C GLY A 261 -18.92 -22.85 -23.18
N PRO A 262 -18.62 -21.59 -23.53
CA PRO A 262 -19.65 -20.61 -23.86
C PRO A 262 -20.47 -20.99 -25.11
N LEU A 263 -19.92 -21.80 -26.02
CA LEU A 263 -20.59 -22.25 -27.24
C LEU A 263 -21.03 -23.72 -27.18
N GLY A 264 -21.03 -24.33 -25.99
CA GLY A 264 -21.56 -25.68 -25.73
C GLY A 264 -20.54 -26.83 -25.81
N GLU A 265 -19.35 -26.60 -26.37
CA GLU A 265 -18.24 -27.58 -26.32
C GLU A 265 -17.73 -27.78 -24.89
N ARG A 266 -17.24 -28.97 -24.54
CA ARG A 266 -16.66 -29.20 -23.19
C ARG A 266 -15.27 -28.59 -23.09
N VAL A 267 -15.02 -27.89 -21.99
CA VAL A 267 -13.74 -27.26 -21.66
C VAL A 267 -13.29 -27.66 -20.25
N PRO A 268 -11.98 -27.83 -20.02
CA PRO A 268 -11.43 -27.96 -18.69
C PRO A 268 -11.43 -26.58 -18.01
N ALA A 269 -12.14 -26.46 -16.89
CA ALA A 269 -12.23 -25.23 -16.11
C ALA A 269 -11.71 -25.46 -14.69
N ARG A 270 -10.86 -24.56 -14.20
CA ARG A 270 -10.34 -24.62 -12.83
C ARG A 270 -11.25 -23.87 -11.85
N MET A 271 -11.31 -24.36 -10.63
CA MET A 271 -11.83 -23.64 -9.46
C MET A 271 -10.96 -23.96 -8.25
N LEU A 272 -10.99 -23.10 -7.23
CA LEU A 272 -10.32 -23.37 -5.96
C LEU A 272 -11.35 -23.84 -4.94
N VAL A 273 -11.02 -24.91 -4.21
CA VAL A 273 -11.82 -25.42 -3.09
C VAL A 273 -10.97 -25.35 -1.83
N ASP A 274 -11.50 -24.68 -0.81
CA ASP A 274 -10.90 -24.59 0.52
C ASP A 274 -11.84 -25.28 1.53
N VAL A 275 -11.46 -26.51 1.90
CA VAL A 275 -12.22 -27.34 2.85
C VAL A 275 -12.15 -26.77 4.27
N GLU A 276 -11.03 -26.15 4.66
CA GLU A 276 -10.87 -25.59 6.01
C GLU A 276 -11.76 -24.37 6.23
N ARG A 277 -11.89 -23.53 5.20
CA ARG A 277 -12.75 -22.35 5.21
C ARG A 277 -14.18 -22.62 4.71
N GLU A 278 -14.48 -23.87 4.33
CA GLU A 278 -15.74 -24.27 3.70
C GLU A 278 -16.12 -23.31 2.55
N SER A 279 -15.16 -23.00 1.68
CA SER A 279 -15.35 -22.00 0.62
C SER A 279 -14.80 -22.45 -0.73
N ALA A 280 -15.28 -21.83 -1.80
CA ALA A 280 -14.75 -22.02 -3.14
C ALA A 280 -14.54 -20.67 -3.84
N VAL A 281 -13.57 -20.61 -4.73
CA VAL A 281 -13.34 -19.47 -5.62
C VAL A 281 -13.51 -19.95 -7.06
N ILE A 282 -14.29 -19.21 -7.84
CA ILE A 282 -14.57 -19.48 -9.25
C ILE A 282 -14.22 -18.23 -10.03
N GLU A 283 -13.45 -18.38 -11.11
CA GLU A 283 -13.35 -17.37 -12.15
C GLU A 283 -14.30 -17.76 -13.28
N MET A 284 -15.27 -16.90 -13.61
CA MET A 284 -16.22 -17.24 -14.67
C MET A 284 -15.54 -17.43 -16.03
N ALA A 285 -14.37 -16.81 -16.24
CA ALA A 285 -13.59 -16.91 -17.46
C ALA A 285 -13.06 -18.33 -17.73
N GLU A 286 -12.85 -19.15 -16.69
CA GLU A 286 -12.41 -20.55 -16.85
C GLU A 286 -13.47 -21.39 -17.59
N ALA A 287 -14.76 -21.06 -17.46
CA ALA A 287 -15.84 -21.75 -18.17
C ALA A 287 -16.37 -20.96 -19.37
N ALA A 288 -16.47 -19.64 -19.26
CA ALA A 288 -17.18 -18.78 -20.21
C ALA A 288 -16.37 -17.53 -20.59
N GLY A 289 -15.05 -17.68 -20.64
CA GLY A 289 -14.10 -16.61 -20.97
C GLY A 289 -14.06 -16.24 -22.46
N ILE A 290 -13.69 -14.98 -22.72
CA ILE A 290 -13.59 -14.39 -24.06
C ILE A 290 -12.59 -15.13 -24.96
N GLY A 291 -11.57 -15.76 -24.38
CA GLY A 291 -10.60 -16.59 -25.11
C GLY A 291 -11.19 -17.82 -25.82
N TYR A 292 -12.38 -18.29 -25.40
CA TYR A 292 -13.09 -19.38 -26.06
C TYR A 292 -13.99 -18.92 -27.21
N SER A 293 -14.12 -17.61 -27.44
CA SER A 293 -15.04 -17.04 -28.43
C SER A 293 -14.29 -16.46 -29.63
N PRO A 294 -14.75 -16.70 -30.87
CA PRO A 294 -14.23 -16.00 -32.04
C PRO A 294 -14.68 -14.53 -32.11
N CYS A 295 -15.49 -14.06 -31.14
CA CYS A 295 -15.97 -12.69 -31.03
C CYS A 295 -16.70 -12.19 -32.30
N THR A 296 -17.45 -13.09 -32.95
CA THR A 296 -18.39 -12.77 -34.03
C THR A 296 -19.77 -12.45 -33.46
N GLU A 297 -20.61 -11.75 -34.23
CA GLU A 297 -22.00 -11.47 -33.84
C GLU A 297 -22.78 -12.75 -33.49
N SER A 298 -22.63 -13.81 -34.28
CA SER A 298 -23.26 -15.10 -34.02
C SER A 298 -22.80 -15.70 -32.68
N SER A 299 -21.51 -15.63 -32.36
CA SER A 299 -20.99 -16.12 -31.09
C SER A 299 -21.47 -15.25 -29.91
N ALA A 300 -21.53 -13.93 -30.08
CA ALA A 300 -22.00 -13.01 -29.06
C ALA A 300 -23.46 -13.23 -28.67
N LEU A 301 -24.28 -13.65 -29.63
CA LEU A 301 -25.70 -13.99 -29.46
C LEU A 301 -25.91 -15.37 -28.85
N ALA A 302 -25.03 -16.33 -29.14
CA ALA A 302 -25.15 -17.73 -28.70
C ALA A 302 -24.42 -18.04 -27.38
N ALA A 303 -23.40 -17.26 -27.01
CA ALA A 303 -22.54 -17.53 -25.88
C ALA A 303 -23.32 -17.59 -24.55
N SER A 304 -23.17 -18.70 -23.82
CA SER A 304 -23.93 -19.05 -22.62
C SER A 304 -23.05 -19.18 -21.38
N THR A 305 -23.61 -18.85 -20.21
CA THR A 305 -22.99 -19.02 -18.89
C THR A 305 -23.23 -20.40 -18.27
N TYR A 306 -23.74 -21.37 -19.03
CA TYR A 306 -24.12 -22.70 -18.53
C TYR A 306 -23.03 -23.39 -17.70
N GLY A 307 -21.77 -23.40 -18.17
CA GLY A 307 -20.65 -24.00 -17.45
C GLY A 307 -20.26 -23.30 -16.14
N VAL A 308 -20.57 -22.00 -16.01
CA VAL A 308 -20.40 -21.30 -14.72
C VAL A 308 -21.34 -21.89 -13.68
N GLY A 309 -22.58 -22.20 -14.06
CA GLY A 309 -23.53 -22.90 -13.20
C GLY A 309 -23.05 -24.31 -12.83
N GLU A 310 -22.37 -25.02 -13.74
CA GLU A 310 -21.78 -26.33 -13.44
C GLU A 310 -20.69 -26.20 -12.38
N LEU A 311 -19.78 -25.22 -12.52
CA LEU A 311 -18.75 -24.93 -11.49
C LEU A 311 -19.37 -24.62 -10.13
N MET A 312 -20.46 -23.85 -10.08
CA MET A 312 -21.16 -23.57 -8.83
C MET A 312 -21.73 -24.84 -8.19
N LEU A 313 -22.33 -25.74 -8.98
CA LEU A 313 -22.80 -27.04 -8.47
C LEU A 313 -21.63 -27.91 -7.98
N HIS A 314 -20.49 -27.88 -8.67
CA HIS A 314 -19.29 -28.57 -8.22
C HIS A 314 -18.79 -28.03 -6.87
N ALA A 315 -18.78 -26.71 -6.69
CA ALA A 315 -18.42 -26.07 -5.43
C ALA A 315 -19.35 -26.49 -4.27
N VAL A 316 -20.67 -26.45 -4.49
CA VAL A 316 -21.66 -26.88 -3.47
C VAL A 316 -21.48 -28.36 -3.13
N ARG A 317 -21.27 -29.23 -4.13
CA ARG A 317 -21.01 -30.67 -3.93
C ARG A 317 -19.70 -30.94 -3.18
N ALA A 318 -18.72 -30.06 -3.33
CA ALA A 318 -17.47 -30.11 -2.56
C ALA A 318 -17.64 -29.60 -1.11
N GLY A 319 -18.83 -29.15 -0.72
CA GLY A 319 -19.14 -28.71 0.64
C GLY A 319 -18.93 -27.20 0.87
N ALA A 320 -18.74 -26.40 -0.19
CA ALA A 320 -18.56 -24.97 -0.04
C ALA A 320 -19.84 -24.29 0.48
N LYS A 321 -19.74 -23.61 1.63
CA LYS A 321 -20.77 -22.74 2.20
C LYS A 321 -20.66 -21.30 1.71
N THR A 322 -19.49 -20.89 1.23
CA THR A 322 -19.27 -19.59 0.58
C THR A 322 -18.64 -19.77 -0.78
N ILE A 323 -19.22 -19.18 -1.82
CA ILE A 323 -18.70 -19.21 -3.19
C ILE A 323 -18.33 -17.79 -3.59
N TYR A 324 -17.04 -17.55 -3.80
CA TYR A 324 -16.52 -16.32 -4.38
C TYR A 324 -16.48 -16.46 -5.90
N ILE A 325 -17.06 -15.52 -6.64
CA ILE A 325 -17.12 -15.59 -8.10
C ILE A 325 -16.58 -14.31 -8.72
N GLY A 326 -15.48 -14.43 -9.46
CA GLY A 326 -14.89 -13.40 -10.29
C GLY A 326 -15.60 -13.27 -11.64
N LEU A 327 -15.95 -12.04 -12.04
CA LEU A 327 -16.72 -11.75 -13.27
C LEU A 327 -15.90 -11.15 -14.42
N GLY A 328 -14.57 -11.15 -14.31
CA GLY A 328 -13.69 -10.66 -15.37
C GLY A 328 -13.71 -11.53 -16.62
N GLY A 329 -13.43 -10.93 -17.79
CA GLY A 329 -13.05 -11.68 -19.00
C GLY A 329 -14.14 -12.48 -19.73
N SER A 330 -15.43 -12.20 -19.52
CA SER A 330 -16.55 -12.97 -20.10
C SER A 330 -16.68 -12.91 -21.63
N ALA A 331 -17.09 -14.01 -22.27
CA ALA A 331 -17.56 -14.07 -23.66
C ALA A 331 -19.08 -13.81 -23.83
N THR A 332 -19.83 -13.88 -22.74
CA THR A 332 -21.29 -14.07 -22.77
C THR A 332 -22.08 -12.77 -22.66
N ASN A 333 -23.33 -12.77 -23.15
CA ASN A 333 -24.30 -11.67 -23.01
C ASN A 333 -25.70 -12.18 -22.64
N ASP A 334 -25.80 -13.40 -22.11
CA ASP A 334 -27.04 -14.13 -21.85
C ASP A 334 -27.75 -13.72 -20.56
N GLY A 335 -27.32 -12.64 -19.90
CA GLY A 335 -27.91 -12.22 -18.62
C GLY A 335 -27.74 -13.24 -17.49
N GLY A 336 -26.82 -14.20 -17.61
CA GLY A 336 -26.69 -15.30 -16.65
C GLY A 336 -27.79 -16.36 -16.75
N ALA A 337 -28.61 -16.35 -17.81
CA ALA A 337 -29.69 -17.31 -17.98
C ALA A 337 -29.19 -18.76 -18.08
N GLY A 338 -28.06 -18.99 -18.75
CA GLY A 338 -27.46 -20.32 -18.83
C GLY A 338 -27.07 -20.85 -17.44
N MET A 339 -26.40 -20.03 -16.62
CA MET A 339 -26.07 -20.38 -15.24
C MET A 339 -27.33 -20.71 -14.42
N LEU A 340 -28.39 -19.90 -14.53
CA LEU A 340 -29.65 -20.15 -13.83
C LEU A 340 -30.28 -21.49 -14.25
N GLN A 341 -30.33 -21.79 -15.55
CA GLN A 341 -30.84 -23.06 -16.08
C GLN A 341 -30.05 -24.25 -15.53
N THR A 342 -28.72 -24.18 -15.51
CA THR A 342 -27.88 -25.25 -14.94
C THR A 342 -28.15 -25.50 -13.46
N LEU A 343 -28.36 -24.43 -12.69
CA LEU A 343 -28.72 -24.52 -11.27
C LEU A 343 -30.15 -25.08 -11.06
N GLY A 344 -30.95 -25.19 -12.12
CA GLY A 344 -32.30 -25.75 -12.11
C GLY A 344 -33.42 -24.72 -12.14
N ALA A 345 -33.11 -23.42 -12.20
CA ALA A 345 -34.14 -22.40 -12.39
C ALA A 345 -34.83 -22.59 -13.75
N ARG A 346 -36.14 -22.36 -13.78
CA ARG A 346 -36.92 -22.45 -15.02
C ARG A 346 -36.87 -21.09 -15.70
N VAL A 347 -36.09 -20.97 -16.77
CA VAL A 347 -36.04 -19.78 -17.64
C VAL A 347 -36.67 -20.21 -18.97
N VAL A 348 -37.96 -19.95 -19.11
CA VAL A 348 -38.80 -20.60 -20.13
C VAL A 348 -39.53 -19.61 -21.03
N ASP A 349 -39.88 -20.09 -22.22
CA ASP A 349 -40.71 -19.41 -23.21
C ASP A 349 -42.22 -19.47 -22.87
N ASP A 350 -43.06 -18.95 -23.77
CA ASP A 350 -44.52 -18.93 -23.62
C ASP A 350 -45.18 -20.32 -23.69
N ARG A 351 -44.44 -21.34 -24.11
CA ARG A 351 -44.85 -22.75 -24.14
C ARG A 351 -44.37 -23.52 -22.92
N GLY A 352 -43.60 -22.89 -22.04
CA GLY A 352 -43.01 -23.51 -20.86
C GLY A 352 -41.78 -24.38 -21.16
N CYS A 353 -41.16 -24.23 -22.34
CA CYS A 353 -39.90 -24.85 -22.70
C CYS A 353 -38.72 -23.96 -22.33
N ASP A 354 -37.58 -24.54 -21.94
CA ASP A 354 -36.37 -23.76 -21.67
C ASP A 354 -35.96 -22.94 -22.91
N VAL A 355 -35.62 -21.67 -22.69
CA VAL A 355 -35.15 -20.80 -23.77
C VAL A 355 -33.81 -21.29 -24.31
N ALA A 356 -33.56 -21.00 -25.59
CA ALA A 356 -32.29 -21.33 -26.22
C ALA A 356 -31.09 -20.65 -25.49
N PRO A 357 -29.89 -21.24 -25.54
CA PRO A 357 -28.70 -20.63 -24.94
C PRO A 357 -28.38 -19.25 -25.55
N GLY A 358 -27.76 -18.39 -24.75
CA GLY A 358 -27.25 -17.10 -25.19
C GLY A 358 -28.26 -15.95 -25.13
N LEU A 359 -27.79 -14.76 -25.51
CA LEU A 359 -28.59 -13.54 -25.59
C LEU A 359 -29.81 -13.69 -26.51
N ALA A 360 -29.69 -14.47 -27.59
CA ALA A 360 -30.80 -14.71 -28.52
C ALA A 360 -32.00 -15.42 -27.86
N GLY A 361 -31.75 -16.29 -26.87
CA GLY A 361 -32.84 -16.95 -26.13
C GLY A 361 -33.70 -15.97 -25.33
N LEU A 362 -33.13 -14.85 -24.91
CA LEU A 362 -33.83 -13.84 -24.12
C LEU A 362 -34.89 -13.06 -24.92
N GLU A 363 -34.90 -13.19 -26.25
CA GLU A 363 -36.01 -12.66 -27.06
C GLU A 363 -37.34 -13.35 -26.72
N GLN A 364 -37.28 -14.64 -26.37
CA GLN A 364 -38.45 -15.51 -26.20
C GLN A 364 -38.81 -15.78 -24.73
N VAL A 365 -38.02 -15.27 -23.78
CA VAL A 365 -38.25 -15.53 -22.36
C VAL A 365 -39.57 -14.92 -21.89
N ALA A 366 -40.42 -15.76 -21.31
CA ALA A 366 -41.75 -15.37 -20.84
C ALA A 366 -41.88 -15.45 -19.32
N SER A 367 -41.14 -16.36 -18.66
CA SER A 367 -41.16 -16.48 -17.19
C SER A 367 -39.84 -17.00 -16.62
N VAL A 368 -39.58 -16.63 -15.37
CA VAL A 368 -38.42 -17.09 -14.58
C VAL A 368 -38.90 -17.58 -13.21
N ASP A 369 -38.51 -18.80 -12.84
CA ASP A 369 -38.67 -19.34 -11.48
C ASP A 369 -37.32 -19.75 -10.90
N LEU A 370 -36.94 -19.07 -9.81
CA LEU A 370 -35.65 -19.23 -9.13
C LEU A 370 -35.67 -20.29 -8.03
N ALA A 371 -36.85 -20.76 -7.61
CA ALA A 371 -36.97 -21.62 -6.43
C ALA A 371 -36.12 -22.90 -6.52
N PRO A 372 -36.06 -23.64 -7.65
CA PRO A 372 -35.23 -24.83 -7.73
C PRO A 372 -33.73 -24.52 -7.67
N ALA A 373 -33.28 -23.41 -8.26
CA ALA A 373 -31.88 -22.98 -8.18
C ALA A 373 -31.46 -22.62 -6.76
N LEU A 374 -32.31 -21.89 -6.03
CA LEU A 374 -32.07 -21.56 -4.63
C LEU A 374 -32.00 -22.80 -3.73
N GLN A 375 -32.79 -23.83 -4.03
CA GLN A 375 -32.72 -25.13 -3.34
C GLN A 375 -31.43 -25.88 -3.68
N ALA A 376 -31.01 -25.86 -4.96
CA ALA A 376 -29.77 -26.52 -5.39
C ALA A 376 -28.51 -25.92 -4.76
N LEU A 377 -28.55 -24.63 -4.42
CA LEU A 377 -27.46 -23.92 -3.73
C LEU A 377 -27.42 -24.21 -2.22
N ASP A 378 -28.44 -24.86 -1.65
CA ASP A 378 -28.52 -25.26 -0.24
C ASP A 378 -28.11 -24.17 0.77
N GLY A 379 -28.49 -22.92 0.48
CA GLY A 379 -28.17 -21.77 1.33
C GLY A 379 -26.71 -21.30 1.30
N ALA A 380 -25.90 -21.78 0.34
CA ALA A 380 -24.55 -21.28 0.11
C ALA A 380 -24.56 -19.76 -0.13
N ARG A 381 -23.66 -19.06 0.57
CA ARG A 381 -23.46 -17.63 0.42
C ARG A 381 -22.67 -17.35 -0.84
N ILE A 382 -23.18 -16.47 -1.71
CA ILE A 382 -22.50 -16.10 -2.95
C ILE A 382 -21.94 -14.69 -2.80
N VAL A 383 -20.64 -14.54 -3.07
CA VAL A 383 -19.93 -13.27 -3.05
C VAL A 383 -19.36 -13.01 -4.43
N VAL A 384 -19.85 -11.98 -5.10
CA VAL A 384 -19.41 -11.59 -6.43
C VAL A 384 -18.30 -10.57 -6.32
N LEU A 385 -17.18 -10.86 -6.97
CA LEU A 385 -16.00 -9.99 -7.04
C LEU A 385 -16.10 -9.14 -8.31
N SER A 386 -16.41 -7.85 -8.15
CA SER A 386 -16.57 -6.96 -9.30
C SER A 386 -16.25 -5.52 -8.94
N ASP A 387 -15.35 -4.91 -9.71
CA ASP A 387 -14.99 -3.49 -9.60
C ASP A 387 -15.63 -2.64 -10.72
N VAL A 388 -16.62 -3.18 -11.46
CA VAL A 388 -17.42 -2.42 -12.43
C VAL A 388 -18.77 -2.01 -11.86
N GLU A 389 -19.17 -0.76 -12.12
CA GLU A 389 -20.44 -0.22 -11.62
C GLU A 389 -21.57 -0.21 -12.68
N ASN A 390 -21.33 -0.79 -13.85
CA ASN A 390 -22.28 -0.77 -14.95
C ASN A 390 -23.61 -1.48 -14.57
N PRO A 391 -24.78 -0.85 -14.79
CA PRO A 391 -26.08 -1.49 -14.62
C PRO A 391 -26.32 -2.57 -15.70
N LEU A 392 -27.42 -3.33 -15.57
CA LEU A 392 -27.75 -4.37 -16.55
C LEU A 392 -28.03 -3.79 -17.94
N VAL A 393 -28.80 -2.71 -18.02
CA VAL A 393 -29.36 -2.16 -19.27
C VAL A 393 -29.07 -0.66 -19.46
N GLY A 394 -29.35 -0.17 -20.68
CA GLY A 394 -29.30 1.25 -21.02
C GLY A 394 -27.93 1.73 -21.49
N ARG A 395 -27.74 3.06 -21.55
CA ARG A 395 -26.54 3.68 -22.17
C ARG A 395 -25.21 3.32 -21.51
N ARG A 396 -25.25 2.95 -20.22
CA ARG A 396 -24.08 2.45 -19.47
C ARG A 396 -24.20 0.95 -19.16
N GLY A 397 -25.18 0.28 -19.78
CA GLY A 397 -25.53 -1.11 -19.54
C GLY A 397 -24.51 -2.10 -20.09
N ALA A 398 -24.74 -3.39 -19.80
CA ALA A 398 -23.84 -4.48 -20.18
C ALA A 398 -23.54 -4.50 -21.68
N LEU A 399 -24.58 -4.47 -22.51
CA LEU A 399 -24.44 -4.59 -23.97
C LEU A 399 -23.83 -3.33 -24.60
N ALA A 400 -24.24 -2.15 -24.13
CA ALA A 400 -23.75 -0.88 -24.66
C ALA A 400 -22.25 -0.67 -24.42
N VAL A 401 -21.74 -1.11 -23.26
CA VAL A 401 -20.34 -0.89 -22.86
C VAL A 401 -19.43 -2.05 -23.25
N PHE A 402 -19.89 -3.30 -23.07
CA PHE A 402 -19.05 -4.48 -23.23
C PHE A 402 -19.48 -5.39 -24.39
N GLY A 403 -20.59 -5.11 -25.06
CA GLY A 403 -21.08 -5.94 -26.16
C GLY A 403 -20.15 -5.94 -27.37
N GLY A 404 -19.58 -4.78 -27.72
CA GLY A 404 -18.74 -4.61 -28.90
C GLY A 404 -17.50 -5.50 -28.90
N GLN A 405 -16.78 -5.56 -27.79
CA GLN A 405 -15.59 -6.43 -27.64
C GLN A 405 -15.92 -7.93 -27.70
N LYS A 406 -17.19 -8.31 -27.49
CA LYS A 406 -17.66 -9.71 -27.56
C LYS A 406 -18.21 -10.08 -28.94
N GLY A 407 -18.34 -9.12 -29.85
CA GLY A 407 -18.81 -9.34 -31.22
C GLY A 407 -20.18 -8.73 -31.55
N LEU A 408 -20.86 -8.05 -30.62
CA LEU A 408 -22.08 -7.31 -30.96
C LEU A 408 -21.75 -6.10 -31.85
N PRO A 409 -22.65 -5.71 -32.77
CA PRO A 409 -22.38 -4.63 -33.72
C PRO A 409 -22.39 -3.26 -33.01
N ALA A 410 -21.23 -2.85 -32.49
CA ALA A 410 -21.06 -1.64 -31.69
C ALA A 410 -21.49 -0.33 -32.40
N TYR A 411 -21.46 -0.33 -33.73
CA TYR A 411 -21.82 0.82 -34.58
C TYR A 411 -23.27 0.78 -35.09
N ASP A 412 -24.02 -0.28 -34.79
CA ASP A 412 -25.44 -0.40 -35.12
C ASP A 412 -26.28 -0.17 -33.86
N ALA A 413 -26.68 1.09 -33.66
CA ALA A 413 -27.49 1.48 -32.52
C ALA A 413 -28.87 0.81 -32.50
N GLU A 414 -29.44 0.46 -33.66
CA GLU A 414 -30.76 -0.16 -33.74
C GLU A 414 -30.68 -1.64 -33.30
N ALA A 415 -29.68 -2.38 -33.78
CA ALA A 415 -29.42 -3.75 -33.36
C ALA A 415 -29.12 -3.85 -31.85
N LEU A 416 -28.29 -2.95 -31.32
CA LEU A 416 -27.98 -2.90 -29.88
C LEU A 416 -29.22 -2.56 -29.04
N ASN A 417 -30.03 -1.58 -29.45
CA ASN A 417 -31.26 -1.22 -28.74
C ASN A 417 -32.25 -2.39 -28.71
N ARG A 418 -32.32 -3.16 -29.80
CA ARG A 418 -33.18 -4.34 -29.88
C ARG A 418 -32.73 -5.43 -28.89
N CYS A 419 -31.43 -5.71 -28.84
CA CYS A 419 -30.86 -6.65 -27.86
C CYS A 419 -31.02 -6.16 -26.41
N ASP A 420 -30.82 -4.86 -26.15
CA ASP A 420 -31.00 -4.27 -24.83
C ASP A 420 -32.48 -4.37 -24.39
N SER A 421 -33.44 -4.29 -25.33
CA SER A 421 -34.85 -4.49 -25.03
C SER A 421 -35.17 -5.91 -24.53
N TRP A 422 -34.48 -6.93 -25.04
CA TRP A 422 -34.58 -8.30 -24.54
C TRP A 422 -34.03 -8.40 -23.12
N MET A 423 -32.88 -7.78 -22.87
CA MET A 423 -32.28 -7.70 -21.53
C MET A 423 -33.18 -6.95 -20.53
N VAL A 424 -33.88 -5.89 -20.96
CA VAL A 424 -34.89 -5.18 -20.15
C VAL A 424 -36.05 -6.10 -19.79
N GLY A 425 -36.59 -6.84 -20.77
CA GLY A 425 -37.67 -7.80 -20.55
C GLY A 425 -37.27 -8.87 -19.54
N TYR A 426 -36.11 -9.49 -19.76
CA TYR A 426 -35.55 -10.48 -18.85
C TYR A 426 -35.30 -9.94 -17.43
N GLY A 427 -34.72 -8.74 -17.29
CA GLY A 427 -34.49 -8.13 -15.98
C GLY A 427 -35.78 -7.85 -15.19
N ARG A 428 -36.89 -7.53 -15.87
CA ARG A 428 -38.21 -7.40 -15.21
C ARG A 428 -38.74 -8.76 -14.72
N LEU A 429 -38.48 -9.83 -15.46
CA LEU A 429 -38.83 -11.18 -15.03
C LEU A 429 -37.99 -11.61 -13.82
N LEU A 430 -36.70 -11.26 -13.80
CA LEU A 430 -35.86 -11.45 -12.60
C LEU A 430 -36.41 -10.71 -11.38
N ASP A 431 -36.83 -9.45 -11.53
CA ASP A 431 -37.45 -8.70 -10.43
C ASP A 431 -38.70 -9.40 -9.87
N ALA A 432 -39.56 -9.90 -10.76
CA ALA A 432 -40.75 -10.66 -10.37
C ALA A 432 -40.38 -11.98 -9.65
N ALA A 433 -39.38 -12.69 -10.15
CA ALA A 433 -38.91 -13.94 -9.57
C ALA A 433 -38.26 -13.74 -8.19
N ILE A 434 -37.48 -12.66 -8.01
CA ILE A 434 -36.90 -12.25 -6.72
C ILE A 434 -38.01 -11.97 -5.71
N ALA A 435 -39.04 -11.23 -6.11
CA ALA A 435 -40.18 -10.94 -5.25
C ALA A 435 -40.92 -12.23 -4.82
N GLY A 436 -41.11 -13.17 -5.76
CA GLY A 436 -41.68 -14.49 -5.49
C GLY A 436 -40.83 -15.30 -4.50
N ALA A 437 -39.52 -15.40 -4.73
CA ALA A 437 -38.60 -16.15 -3.86
C ALA A 437 -38.52 -15.56 -2.44
N ARG A 438 -38.58 -14.23 -2.29
CA ARG A 438 -38.68 -13.57 -0.98
C ARG A 438 -39.99 -13.87 -0.27
N ALA A 439 -41.11 -13.84 -0.99
CA ALA A 439 -42.43 -14.17 -0.41
C ALA A 439 -42.49 -15.63 0.08
N GLN A 440 -41.73 -16.53 -0.54
CA GLN A 440 -41.58 -17.93 -0.12
C GLN A 440 -40.53 -18.15 0.99
N GLY A 441 -39.81 -17.10 1.40
CA GLY A 441 -38.76 -17.20 2.42
C GLY A 441 -37.47 -17.90 1.96
N LEU A 442 -37.28 -18.08 0.65
CA LEU A 442 -36.09 -18.72 0.06
C LEU A 442 -34.88 -17.77 -0.01
N LEU A 443 -35.14 -16.47 -0.14
CA LEU A 443 -34.10 -15.43 -0.11
C LEU A 443 -34.12 -14.72 1.25
N ARG A 444 -32.99 -14.78 1.97
CA ARG A 444 -32.78 -14.02 3.20
C ARG A 444 -32.13 -12.67 2.87
N THR A 445 -32.71 -11.57 3.33
CA THR A 445 -32.01 -10.28 3.32
C THR A 445 -30.99 -10.28 4.45
N SER A 446 -29.70 -10.18 4.11
CA SER A 446 -28.66 -9.93 5.11
C SER A 446 -28.91 -8.58 5.80
N GLU A 447 -28.74 -8.53 7.12
CA GLU A 447 -28.90 -7.30 7.89
C GLU A 447 -27.94 -6.23 7.34
N GLY A 448 -28.50 -5.11 6.86
CA GLY A 448 -27.74 -4.00 6.28
C GLY A 448 -27.48 -4.07 4.76
N ALA A 449 -27.93 -5.11 4.06
CA ALA A 449 -27.84 -5.14 2.60
C ALA A 449 -28.75 -4.07 1.96
N ARG A 450 -28.19 -3.34 0.97
CA ARG A 450 -28.96 -2.38 0.19
C ARG A 450 -30.07 -3.12 -0.55
N THR A 451 -31.32 -2.83 -0.23
CA THR A 451 -32.47 -3.31 -1.00
C THR A 451 -32.65 -2.42 -2.22
N PHE A 452 -32.53 -3.00 -3.40
CA PHE A 452 -32.77 -2.30 -4.66
C PHE A 452 -34.18 -2.59 -5.17
N GLY A 453 -34.81 -1.59 -5.81
CA GLY A 453 -36.15 -1.73 -6.36
C GLY A 453 -36.22 -2.57 -7.63
N SER A 454 -35.14 -2.58 -8.43
CA SER A 454 -35.03 -3.37 -9.66
C SER A 454 -33.57 -3.72 -9.94
N VAL A 455 -33.29 -4.96 -10.35
CA VAL A 455 -31.95 -5.41 -10.77
C VAL A 455 -31.43 -4.68 -12.01
N LEU A 456 -32.33 -4.12 -12.82
CA LEU A 456 -31.98 -3.40 -14.05
C LEU A 456 -30.97 -2.28 -13.84
N GLY A 457 -31.06 -1.58 -12.71
CA GLY A 457 -30.27 -0.38 -12.40
C GLY A 457 -29.22 -0.56 -11.30
N VAL A 458 -29.04 -1.78 -10.77
CA VAL A 458 -28.08 -2.01 -9.68
C VAL A 458 -26.65 -1.85 -10.23
N PRO A 459 -25.80 -1.02 -9.61
CA PRO A 459 -24.39 -0.94 -10.00
C PRO A 459 -23.72 -2.31 -9.92
N GLY A 460 -23.09 -2.73 -11.02
CA GLY A 460 -22.45 -4.05 -11.14
C GLY A 460 -23.36 -5.17 -11.66
N ALA A 461 -24.67 -4.94 -11.80
CA ALA A 461 -25.58 -5.93 -12.39
C ALA A 461 -25.26 -6.25 -13.85
N GLY A 462 -24.65 -5.32 -14.58
CA GLY A 462 -24.21 -5.53 -15.96
C GLY A 462 -22.90 -6.29 -16.11
N ALA A 463 -22.20 -6.60 -15.01
CA ALA A 463 -20.96 -7.35 -15.05
C ALA A 463 -21.14 -8.69 -15.76
N ALA A 464 -20.12 -9.09 -16.53
CA ALA A 464 -20.10 -10.32 -17.32
C ALA A 464 -21.37 -10.54 -18.18
N GLY A 465 -21.84 -9.50 -18.88
CA GLY A 465 -22.98 -9.64 -19.80
C GLY A 465 -24.32 -9.86 -19.10
N GLY A 466 -24.45 -9.35 -17.87
CA GLY A 466 -25.65 -9.47 -17.04
C GLY A 466 -25.66 -10.67 -16.09
N LEU A 467 -24.59 -11.48 -16.06
CA LEU A 467 -24.41 -12.52 -15.04
C LEU A 467 -24.46 -11.95 -13.61
N GLY A 468 -23.95 -10.72 -13.40
CA GLY A 468 -24.10 -10.01 -12.13
C GLY A 468 -25.55 -9.87 -11.68
N ALA A 469 -26.48 -9.57 -12.59
CA ALA A 469 -27.91 -9.47 -12.31
C ALA A 469 -28.53 -10.81 -11.90
N ALA A 470 -28.16 -11.91 -12.58
CA ALA A 470 -28.62 -13.24 -12.23
C ALA A 470 -28.11 -13.70 -10.85
N LEU A 471 -26.84 -13.42 -10.53
CA LEU A 471 -26.27 -13.72 -9.22
C LEU A 471 -26.95 -12.89 -8.12
N LEU A 472 -27.22 -11.61 -8.37
CA LEU A 472 -28.04 -10.78 -7.46
C LEU A 472 -29.46 -11.36 -7.29
N ALA A 473 -30.04 -11.93 -8.34
CA ALA A 473 -31.35 -12.58 -8.25
C ALA A 473 -31.32 -13.84 -7.36
N LEU A 474 -30.18 -14.51 -7.27
CA LEU A 474 -29.92 -15.62 -6.34
C LEU A 474 -29.54 -15.14 -4.92
N GLY A 475 -29.54 -13.83 -4.66
CA GLY A 475 -29.22 -13.25 -3.35
C GLY A 475 -27.73 -13.02 -3.09
N ALA A 476 -26.90 -13.00 -4.15
CA ALA A 476 -25.47 -12.76 -4.00
C ALA A 476 -25.14 -11.34 -3.50
N GLU A 477 -23.99 -11.21 -2.85
CA GLU A 477 -23.42 -9.93 -2.43
C GLU A 477 -22.39 -9.45 -3.46
N LEU A 478 -22.57 -8.23 -3.99
CA LEU A 478 -21.51 -7.57 -4.77
C LEU A 478 -20.51 -6.92 -3.82
N ARG A 479 -19.23 -7.27 -3.97
CA ARG A 479 -18.11 -6.68 -3.23
C ARG A 479 -17.02 -6.25 -4.19
N SER A 480 -16.22 -5.27 -3.77
CA SER A 480 -15.00 -4.91 -4.49
C SER A 480 -14.10 -6.13 -4.56
N GLY A 481 -13.60 -6.40 -5.76
CA GLY A 481 -12.78 -7.57 -6.04
C GLY A 481 -11.46 -7.47 -5.30
N VAL A 482 -10.71 -6.37 -5.49
CA VAL A 482 -9.44 -6.15 -4.78
C VAL A 482 -9.56 -6.24 -3.27
N GLU A 483 -10.55 -5.59 -2.64
CA GLU A 483 -10.66 -5.59 -1.18
C GLU A 483 -10.93 -6.99 -0.63
N THR A 484 -11.76 -7.77 -1.33
CA THR A 484 -12.09 -9.14 -0.92
C THR A 484 -10.90 -10.08 -1.16
N VAL A 485 -10.16 -9.92 -2.27
CA VAL A 485 -8.94 -10.70 -2.54
C VAL A 485 -7.88 -10.42 -1.49
N LEU A 486 -7.67 -9.15 -1.10
CA LEU A 486 -6.72 -8.77 -0.04
C LEU A 486 -7.08 -9.41 1.31
N ASP A 487 -8.38 -9.53 1.62
CA ASP A 487 -8.83 -10.25 2.82
C ASP A 487 -8.57 -11.77 2.70
N LEU A 488 -8.86 -12.38 1.54
CA LEU A 488 -8.63 -13.82 1.30
C LEU A 488 -7.16 -14.22 1.38
N ILE A 489 -6.27 -13.41 0.82
CA ILE A 489 -4.83 -13.68 0.83
C ILE A 489 -4.16 -13.24 2.14
N GLY A 490 -4.89 -12.70 3.12
CA GLY A 490 -4.35 -12.31 4.42
C GLY A 490 -3.31 -11.18 4.34
N PHE A 491 -3.58 -10.15 3.54
CA PHE A 491 -2.66 -9.02 3.32
C PHE A 491 -2.39 -8.23 4.62
N ASP A 492 -3.46 -7.95 5.39
CA ASP A 492 -3.42 -7.09 6.58
C ASP A 492 -2.53 -7.63 7.71
N GLU A 493 -2.33 -8.94 7.79
CA GLU A 493 -1.42 -9.57 8.76
C GLU A 493 0.04 -9.41 8.33
N ARG A 494 0.31 -9.54 7.03
CA ARG A 494 1.67 -9.51 6.46
C ARG A 494 2.24 -8.10 6.34
N VAL A 495 1.39 -7.10 6.11
CA VAL A 495 1.83 -5.71 5.91
C VAL A 495 2.28 -5.02 7.20
N ARG A 496 1.94 -5.53 8.39
CA ARG A 496 2.22 -4.86 9.68
C ARG A 496 3.70 -4.66 9.95
N ASP A 497 4.53 -5.64 9.59
CA ASP A 497 5.93 -5.68 9.98
C ASP A 497 6.90 -5.40 8.82
N VAL A 498 6.40 -4.83 7.72
CA VAL A 498 7.25 -4.46 6.58
C VAL A 498 7.75 -3.02 6.65
N ASP A 499 8.89 -2.77 6.00
CA ASP A 499 9.45 -1.44 5.79
C ASP A 499 8.87 -0.76 4.54
N LEU A 500 8.58 -1.56 3.50
CA LEU A 500 8.13 -1.09 2.18
C LEU A 500 7.10 -2.05 1.58
N VAL A 501 6.05 -1.51 0.96
CA VAL A 501 5.12 -2.25 0.11
C VAL A 501 5.37 -1.85 -1.35
N ILE A 502 5.52 -2.84 -2.23
CA ILE A 502 5.58 -2.63 -3.67
C ILE A 502 4.38 -3.31 -4.32
N THR A 503 3.62 -2.56 -5.09
CA THR A 503 2.49 -3.04 -5.89
C THR A 503 2.71 -2.68 -7.35
N GLY A 504 1.76 -3.01 -8.23
CA GLY A 504 1.89 -2.68 -9.64
C GLY A 504 0.79 -3.29 -10.50
N GLU A 505 0.71 -2.79 -11.72
CA GLU A 505 -0.18 -3.30 -12.78
C GLU A 505 0.34 -2.87 -14.17
N GLY A 506 -0.23 -3.42 -15.24
CA GLY A 506 0.19 -3.11 -16.61
C GLY A 506 0.02 -1.63 -17.02
N ASN A 507 -1.02 -0.93 -16.55
CA ASN A 507 -1.23 0.49 -16.83
C ASN A 507 -1.97 1.17 -15.68
N MET A 508 -1.45 2.31 -15.23
CA MET A 508 -2.04 3.06 -14.12
C MET A 508 -2.69 4.36 -14.58
N ASP A 509 -3.99 4.47 -14.39
CA ASP A 509 -4.81 5.61 -14.83
C ASP A 509 -5.90 5.98 -13.80
N GLU A 510 -6.83 6.87 -14.17
CA GLU A 510 -7.95 7.26 -13.30
C GLU A 510 -8.86 6.08 -12.92
N GLN A 511 -8.96 5.04 -13.75
CA GLN A 511 -9.71 3.84 -13.40
C GLN A 511 -9.00 3.05 -12.32
N SER A 512 -7.66 3.06 -12.30
CA SER A 512 -6.89 2.48 -11.20
C SER A 512 -7.23 3.16 -9.87
N ALA A 513 -7.35 4.50 -9.88
CA ALA A 513 -7.80 5.29 -8.73
C ALA A 513 -9.23 4.94 -8.26
N ALA A 514 -10.07 4.44 -9.17
CA ALA A 514 -11.45 4.03 -8.87
C ALA A 514 -11.55 2.71 -8.08
N GLY A 515 -10.43 2.04 -7.77
CA GLY A 515 -10.40 0.89 -6.86
C GLY A 515 -9.84 -0.39 -7.46
N LYS A 516 -8.84 -0.31 -8.34
CA LYS A 516 -8.11 -1.50 -8.82
C LYS A 516 -7.05 -1.97 -7.80
N ALA A 517 -6.47 -3.12 -8.11
CA ALA A 517 -5.45 -3.82 -7.32
C ALA A 517 -4.40 -2.89 -6.63
N PRO A 518 -3.64 -2.04 -7.35
CA PRO A 518 -2.62 -1.20 -6.71
C PRO A 518 -3.16 -0.23 -5.66
N VAL A 519 -4.35 0.32 -5.91
CA VAL A 519 -4.96 1.32 -5.03
C VAL A 519 -5.59 0.65 -3.80
N GLY A 520 -6.16 -0.54 -3.93
CA GLY A 520 -6.60 -1.33 -2.78
C GLY A 520 -5.43 -1.67 -1.85
N VAL A 521 -4.30 -2.12 -2.41
CA VAL A 521 -3.06 -2.36 -1.66
C VAL A 521 -2.60 -1.09 -0.94
N ALA A 522 -2.56 0.04 -1.67
CA ALA A 522 -2.11 1.30 -1.10
C ALA A 522 -2.99 1.74 0.08
N ARG A 523 -4.31 1.73 -0.09
CA ARG A 523 -5.27 2.07 0.97
C ARG A 523 -5.09 1.19 2.21
N ARG A 524 -4.92 -0.12 2.04
CA ARG A 524 -4.71 -1.07 3.15
C ARG A 524 -3.36 -0.84 3.83
N ALA A 525 -2.28 -0.69 3.07
CA ALA A 525 -0.94 -0.41 3.58
C ALA A 525 -0.88 0.90 4.40
N LYS A 526 -1.61 1.94 3.96
CA LYS A 526 -1.66 3.23 4.67
C LYS A 526 -2.37 3.18 6.02
N ARG A 527 -3.28 2.24 6.25
CA ARG A 527 -3.86 2.00 7.59
C ARG A 527 -2.78 1.61 8.62
N TYR A 528 -1.65 1.08 8.15
CA TYR A 528 -0.49 0.69 8.96
C TYR A 528 0.70 1.65 8.81
N GLY A 529 0.51 2.81 8.18
CA GLY A 529 1.55 3.82 8.00
C GLY A 529 2.70 3.35 7.09
N LYS A 530 2.47 2.38 6.20
CA LYS A 530 3.51 1.84 5.33
C LYS A 530 3.68 2.65 4.05
N PRO A 531 4.91 2.87 3.59
CA PRO A 531 5.16 3.48 2.30
C PRO A 531 4.88 2.48 1.17
N VAL A 532 4.36 2.99 0.05
CA VAL A 532 3.84 2.22 -1.08
C VAL A 532 4.43 2.74 -2.37
N VAL A 533 5.14 1.88 -3.08
CA VAL A 533 5.64 2.14 -4.44
C VAL A 533 4.84 1.30 -5.42
N ALA A 534 4.35 1.91 -6.49
CA ALA A 534 3.72 1.20 -7.59
C ALA A 534 4.67 1.12 -8.80
N VAL A 535 5.00 -0.10 -9.25
CA VAL A 535 5.72 -0.34 -10.50
C VAL A 535 4.71 -0.61 -11.62
N VAL A 536 4.78 0.13 -12.73
CA VAL A 536 3.70 0.13 -13.73
C VAL A 536 4.23 0.01 -15.16
N GLY A 537 3.50 -0.69 -16.04
CA GLY A 537 3.88 -0.81 -17.46
C GLY A 537 3.78 0.53 -18.18
N GLY A 538 2.66 1.23 -17.96
CA GLY A 538 2.39 2.59 -18.40
C GLY A 538 1.65 3.39 -17.32
N ARG A 539 1.53 4.70 -17.56
CA ARG A 539 0.72 5.58 -16.70
C ARG A 539 0.03 6.68 -17.52
N ALA A 540 -1.10 7.17 -17.02
CA ALA A 540 -1.72 8.40 -17.49
C ALA A 540 -0.84 9.63 -17.17
N ASP A 541 -1.10 10.74 -17.87
CA ASP A 541 -0.36 12.00 -17.67
C ASP A 541 -0.51 12.52 -16.23
N SER A 542 -1.75 12.56 -15.73
CA SER A 542 -2.08 12.92 -14.35
C SER A 542 -2.30 11.68 -13.49
N LEU A 543 -1.76 11.73 -12.27
CA LEU A 543 -1.89 10.69 -11.24
C LEU A 543 -2.39 11.24 -9.90
N ASP A 544 -2.91 12.46 -9.87
CA ASP A 544 -3.33 13.12 -8.62
C ASP A 544 -4.34 12.29 -7.84
N ALA A 545 -5.29 11.68 -8.55
CA ALA A 545 -6.27 10.77 -7.95
C ALA A 545 -5.60 9.53 -7.33
N VAL A 546 -4.59 8.94 -7.97
CA VAL A 546 -3.86 7.76 -7.47
C VAL A 546 -3.07 8.11 -6.22
N TYR A 547 -2.32 9.22 -6.22
CA TYR A 547 -1.58 9.69 -5.05
C TYR A 547 -2.54 10.00 -3.89
N GLY A 548 -3.70 10.60 -4.18
CA GLY A 548 -4.75 10.85 -3.20
C GLY A 548 -5.32 9.58 -2.53
N GLN A 549 -5.12 8.40 -3.13
CA GLN A 549 -5.53 7.11 -2.56
C GLN A 549 -4.41 6.39 -1.77
N GLY A 550 -3.22 6.98 -1.67
CA GLY A 550 -2.17 6.49 -0.78
C GLY A 550 -0.99 5.80 -1.44
N VAL A 551 -0.87 5.81 -2.78
CA VAL A 551 0.41 5.47 -3.42
C VAL A 551 1.39 6.62 -3.16
N ASP A 552 2.64 6.34 -2.80
CA ASP A 552 3.64 7.40 -2.55
C ASP A 552 4.53 7.68 -3.75
N LEU A 553 4.77 6.67 -4.58
CA LEU A 553 5.65 6.76 -5.75
C LEU A 553 5.15 5.83 -6.86
N VAL A 554 5.06 6.33 -8.08
CA VAL A 554 4.76 5.52 -9.27
C VAL A 554 5.99 5.48 -10.18
N LEU A 555 6.43 4.27 -10.52
CA LEU A 555 7.61 3.99 -11.35
C LEU A 555 7.20 3.26 -12.64
N PRO A 556 7.12 3.95 -13.79
CA PRO A 556 7.03 3.29 -15.08
C PRO A 556 8.26 2.41 -15.32
N ILE A 557 8.06 1.16 -15.73
CA ILE A 557 9.15 0.18 -15.84
C ILE A 557 9.96 0.32 -17.14
N CYS A 558 9.42 0.98 -18.16
CA CYS A 558 10.06 1.13 -19.47
C CYS A 558 11.36 1.95 -19.36
N ARG A 559 12.51 1.27 -19.52
CA ARG A 559 13.86 1.86 -19.34
C ARG A 559 14.28 2.77 -20.49
N LYS A 560 13.69 2.62 -21.67
CA LYS A 560 14.00 3.35 -22.90
C LYS A 560 12.79 3.31 -23.85
N PRO A 561 12.71 4.21 -24.85
CA PRO A 561 11.70 4.12 -25.89
C PRO A 561 11.75 2.76 -26.60
N MET A 562 10.60 2.09 -26.72
CA MET A 562 10.47 0.81 -27.42
C MET A 562 9.04 0.64 -27.97
N PRO A 563 8.84 -0.15 -29.03
CA PRO A 563 7.53 -0.58 -29.50
C PRO A 563 6.73 -1.35 -28.42
N LEU A 564 5.39 -1.28 -28.49
CA LEU A 564 4.51 -1.91 -27.49
C LEU A 564 4.63 -3.43 -27.46
N ASP A 565 4.74 -4.08 -28.63
CA ASP A 565 4.95 -5.51 -28.77
C ASP A 565 6.26 -5.96 -28.11
N GLN A 566 7.33 -5.16 -28.24
CA GLN A 566 8.58 -5.40 -27.54
C GLN A 566 8.42 -5.20 -26.02
N ALA A 567 7.72 -4.15 -25.58
CA ALA A 567 7.50 -3.88 -24.16
C ALA A 567 6.68 -4.98 -23.46
N LEU A 568 5.70 -5.56 -24.17
CA LEU A 568 4.89 -6.68 -23.70
C LEU A 568 5.64 -8.01 -23.72
N GLY A 569 6.76 -8.11 -24.46
CA GLY A 569 7.59 -9.31 -24.48
C GLY A 569 8.07 -9.68 -23.08
N VAL A 570 7.75 -10.90 -22.63
CA VAL A 570 8.03 -11.44 -21.28
C VAL A 570 9.47 -11.15 -20.81
N GLN A 571 10.45 -11.34 -21.70
CA GLN A 571 11.86 -11.12 -21.38
C GLN A 571 12.19 -9.63 -21.14
N GLU A 572 11.66 -8.73 -21.96
CA GLU A 572 11.89 -7.29 -21.81
C GLU A 572 11.14 -6.74 -20.59
N ALA A 573 9.88 -7.13 -20.39
CA ALA A 573 9.09 -6.80 -19.21
C ALA A 573 9.76 -7.25 -17.90
N THR A 574 10.27 -8.48 -17.86
CA THR A 574 11.03 -9.01 -16.70
C THR A 574 12.26 -8.16 -16.43
N THR A 575 13.05 -7.83 -17.46
CA THR A 575 14.26 -7.01 -17.30
C THR A 575 13.92 -5.61 -16.81
N ASN A 576 12.85 -5.01 -17.33
CA ASN A 576 12.32 -3.71 -16.92
C ASN A 576 11.88 -3.73 -15.44
N LEU A 577 11.17 -4.77 -15.01
CA LEU A 577 10.70 -4.94 -13.63
C LEU A 577 11.85 -5.12 -12.63
N ILE A 578 12.93 -5.83 -13.00
CA ILE A 578 14.14 -5.93 -12.18
C ILE A 578 14.73 -4.54 -11.93
N CYS A 579 14.87 -3.72 -12.98
CA CYS A 579 15.37 -2.36 -12.82
C CYS A 579 14.41 -1.49 -11.98
N ALA A 580 13.10 -1.67 -12.13
CA ALA A 580 12.13 -0.95 -11.31
C ALA A 580 12.21 -1.33 -9.82
N GLY A 581 12.44 -2.61 -9.50
CA GLY A 581 12.68 -3.06 -8.12
C GLY A 581 13.94 -2.44 -7.51
N GLU A 582 15.02 -2.32 -8.30
CA GLU A 582 16.23 -1.59 -7.88
C GLU A 582 15.91 -0.11 -7.61
N SER A 583 15.21 0.56 -8.52
CA SER A 583 14.82 1.96 -8.36
C SER A 583 13.90 2.18 -7.15
N ALA A 584 12.97 1.26 -6.86
CA ALA A 584 12.10 1.33 -5.71
C ALA A 584 12.90 1.28 -4.39
N ALA A 585 13.83 0.33 -4.27
CA ALA A 585 14.69 0.20 -3.09
C ALA A 585 15.60 1.43 -2.91
N ARG A 586 16.25 1.92 -3.98
CA ARG A 586 17.06 3.15 -3.93
C ARG A 586 16.25 4.38 -3.53
N SER A 587 15.03 4.51 -4.05
CA SER A 587 14.14 5.63 -3.72
C SER A 587 13.71 5.61 -2.26
N TYR A 588 13.48 4.42 -1.70
CA TYR A 588 13.18 4.27 -0.28
C TYR A 588 14.34 4.70 0.61
N ASP A 589 15.58 4.34 0.27
CA ASP A 589 16.75 4.82 1.03
C ASP A 589 16.96 6.33 0.87
N LEU A 590 16.71 6.90 -0.32
CA LEU A 590 16.79 8.35 -0.54
C LEU A 590 15.82 9.13 0.35
N GLY A 591 14.60 8.63 0.55
CA GLY A 591 13.62 9.25 1.46
C GLY A 591 13.96 9.14 2.95
N ARG A 592 15.12 8.57 3.29
CA ARG A 592 15.61 8.40 4.67
C ARG A 592 16.95 9.10 4.93
N ILE A 593 17.53 9.72 3.91
CA ILE A 593 18.61 10.71 4.02
C ILE A 593 17.94 12.04 4.35
#